data_AF-W1Y6X6-F1
#
_entry.id   AF-W1Y6X6-F1
#
_cell.length_a   1.000
_cell.length_b   1.000
_cell.length_c   1.000
_cell.angle_alpha   90.00
_cell.angle_beta   90.00
_cell.angle_gamma   90.00
#
_symmetry.space_group_name_H-M   'P 1'
#
loop_
_entity.id
_entity.type
_entity.pdbx_description
1 polymer ?
#
loop_
_entity_poly.entity_id
_entity_poly.type
_entity_poly.pdbx_seq_one_letter_code
_entity_poly.pdbx_strand_id
1 'polypeptide(L)'
;MSNRIKRKTLDEADIARESAAIREMGFEHLLLVTGEHQAKVGMDYFRRHLPALREQFSSLQMEVQPLAETEYAELKQLGLDGVMVYQE
;
A
#
# COMPACT_ATOMS: atom_id res chain seq x y z
N MET A 1 -10.16 -26.56 2.48
CA MET A 1 -10.15 -25.97 3.83
C MET A 1 -10.71 -24.56 3.74
N SER A 2 -11.89 -24.28 4.29
CA SER A 2 -12.53 -22.96 4.18
C SER A 2 -12.00 -22.04 5.28
N ASN A 3 -10.95 -21.27 4.96
CA ASN A 3 -10.41 -20.27 5.88
C ASN A 3 -11.45 -19.14 6.05
N ARG A 4 -12.14 -19.08 7.21
CA ARG A 4 -13.28 -18.17 7.50
C ARG A 4 -12.83 -16.74 7.90
N ILE A 5 -11.64 -16.31 7.46
CA ILE A 5 -11.16 -14.95 7.71
C ILE A 5 -11.86 -14.01 6.74
N LYS A 6 -12.57 -13.01 7.26
CA LYS A 6 -13.19 -11.97 6.44
C LYS A 6 -12.10 -11.14 5.77
N ARG A 7 -12.09 -11.10 4.44
CA ARG A 7 -11.22 -10.19 3.68
C ARG A 7 -11.66 -8.75 3.92
N LYS A 8 -10.76 -7.90 4.38
CA LYS A 8 -10.99 -6.46 4.57
C LYS A 8 -10.00 -5.69 3.69
N THR A 9 -10.54 -4.82 2.85
CA THR A 9 -9.76 -3.76 2.20
C THR A 9 -9.99 -2.51 3.04
N LEU A 10 -8.93 -1.81 3.42
CA LEU A 10 -9.05 -0.57 4.18
C LEU A 10 -9.62 0.51 3.26
N ASP A 11 -10.56 1.30 3.78
CA ASP A 11 -11.02 2.51 3.11
C ASP A 11 -10.18 3.72 3.53
N GLU A 12 -10.50 4.88 2.99
CA GLU A 12 -9.79 6.14 3.28
C GLU A 12 -9.78 6.48 4.77
N ALA A 13 -10.90 6.25 5.47
CA ALA A 13 -11.04 6.56 6.89
C ALA A 13 -10.25 5.57 7.76
N ASP A 14 -10.26 4.29 7.40
CA ASP A 14 -9.43 3.27 8.03
C ASP A 14 -7.95 3.59 7.84
N ILE A 15 -7.50 3.92 6.62
CA ILE A 15 -6.09 4.26 6.33
C ILE A 15 -5.65 5.48 7.15
N ALA A 16 -6.46 6.53 7.21
CA ALA A 16 -6.14 7.73 7.99
C ALA A 16 -6.04 7.44 9.49
N ARG A 17 -6.89 6.56 10.02
CA ARG A 17 -6.84 6.14 11.43
C ARG A 17 -5.59 5.31 11.72
N GLU A 18 -5.29 4.34 10.87
CA GLU A 18 -4.10 3.49 11.04
C GLU A 18 -2.81 4.31 10.86
N SER A 19 -2.76 5.21 9.87
CA SER A 19 -1.59 6.06 9.63
C SER A 19 -1.32 6.99 10.81
N ALA A 20 -2.36 7.60 11.38
CA ALA A 20 -2.23 8.43 12.57
C ALA A 20 -1.71 7.62 13.77
N ALA A 21 -2.28 6.44 14.02
CA ALA A 21 -1.84 5.58 15.11
C ALA A 21 -0.37 5.14 14.95
N ILE A 22 0.05 4.74 13.74
CA ILE A 22 1.43 4.35 13.45
C ILE A 22 2.39 5.54 13.65
N ARG A 23 1.97 6.74 13.28
CA ARG A 23 2.76 7.97 13.47
C ARG A 23 2.90 8.33 14.94
N GLU A 24 1.85 8.15 15.74
CA GLU A 24 1.90 8.32 17.20
C GLU A 24 2.84 7.31 17.87
N MET A 25 3.01 6.13 17.28
CA MET A 25 4.00 5.15 17.72
C MET A 25 5.45 5.51 17.34
N GLY A 26 5.66 6.58 16.55
CA GLY A 26 6.98 7.09 16.17
C GLY A 26 7.59 6.41 14.94
N PHE A 27 6.80 5.71 14.13
CA PHE A 27 7.29 5.12 12.88
C PHE A 27 7.23 6.11 11.72
N GLU A 28 8.33 6.23 11.00
CA GLU A 28 8.45 7.09 9.80
C GLU A 28 8.59 6.31 8.49
N HIS A 29 8.81 4.99 8.58
CA HIS A 29 8.98 4.07 7.46
C HIS A 29 7.83 3.08 7.43
N LEU A 30 7.09 3.04 6.32
CA LEU A 30 5.98 2.12 6.11
C LEU A 30 6.29 1.08 5.03
N LEU A 31 5.88 -0.16 5.27
CA LEU A 31 5.78 -1.21 4.26
C LEU A 31 4.31 -1.53 4.02
N LEU A 32 3.83 -1.26 2.81
CA LEU A 32 2.48 -1.55 2.38
C LEU A 32 2.42 -2.95 1.80
N VAL A 33 1.55 -3.79 2.35
CA VAL A 33 1.34 -5.17 1.86
C VAL A 33 -0.06 -5.27 1.29
N THR A 34 -0.16 -5.71 0.04
CA THR A 34 -1.44 -5.91 -0.63
C THR A 34 -1.63 -7.35 -1.08
N GLY A 35 -2.83 -7.89 -0.87
CA GLY A 35 -3.18 -9.21 -1.41
C GLY A 35 -3.54 -9.16 -2.90
N GLU A 36 -3.53 -10.33 -3.55
CA GLU A 36 -3.69 -10.53 -5.01
C GLU A 36 -5.08 -10.21 -5.60
N HIS A 37 -5.96 -9.52 -4.88
CA HIS A 37 -7.31 -9.21 -5.38
C HIS A 37 -7.29 -7.96 -6.28
N GLN A 38 -6.83 -8.14 -7.54
CA GLN A 38 -6.77 -7.08 -8.57
C GLN A 38 -8.09 -6.31 -8.75
N ALA A 39 -9.25 -6.95 -8.54
CA ALA A 39 -10.56 -6.31 -8.68
C ALA A 39 -10.88 -5.27 -7.60
N LYS A 40 -10.13 -5.23 -6.49
CA LYS A 40 -10.36 -4.28 -5.37
C LYS A 40 -9.11 -3.50 -4.97
N VAL A 41 -7.93 -4.05 -5.21
CA VAL A 41 -6.65 -3.45 -4.82
C VAL A 41 -5.74 -3.47 -6.06
N GLY A 42 -5.92 -2.45 -6.90
CA GLY A 42 -5.11 -2.21 -8.09
C GLY A 42 -4.61 -0.75 -8.12
N MET A 43 -4.10 -0.30 -9.26
CA MET A 43 -3.51 1.03 -9.39
C MET A 43 -4.43 2.19 -8.98
N ASP A 44 -5.74 2.08 -9.18
CA ASP A 44 -6.70 3.12 -8.74
C ASP A 44 -6.73 3.29 -7.22
N TYR A 45 -6.57 2.19 -6.47
CA TYR A 45 -6.48 2.24 -5.02
C TYR A 45 -5.18 2.94 -4.59
N PHE A 46 -4.06 2.61 -5.23
CA PHE A 46 -2.77 3.24 -4.95
C PHE A 46 -2.77 4.74 -5.27
N ARG A 47 -3.31 5.14 -6.42
CA ARG A 47 -3.47 6.55 -6.82
C ARG A 47 -4.22 7.37 -5.77
N ARG A 48 -5.22 6.76 -5.13
CA ARG A 48 -6.06 7.44 -4.14
C ARG A 48 -5.38 7.60 -2.78
N HIS A 49 -4.58 6.62 -2.37
CA HIS A 49 -4.11 6.53 -0.98
C HIS A 49 -2.61 6.77 -0.80
N LEU A 50 -1.75 6.44 -1.78
CA LEU A 50 -0.31 6.66 -1.67
C LEU A 50 0.08 8.12 -1.43
N PRO A 51 -0.49 9.12 -2.14
CA PRO A 51 -0.12 10.52 -1.91
C PRO A 51 -0.37 10.98 -0.47
N ALA A 52 -1.53 10.60 0.10
CA ALA A 52 -1.89 10.94 1.47
C ALA A 52 -0.96 10.28 2.52
N LEU A 53 -0.47 9.07 2.24
CA LEU A 53 0.54 8.42 3.07
C LEU A 53 1.90 9.09 2.89
N ARG A 54 2.24 9.53 1.68
CA ARG A 54 3.54 10.13 1.38
C ARG A 54 3.77 11.44 2.13
N GLU A 55 2.70 12.20 2.37
CA GLU A 55 2.74 13.42 3.16
C GLU A 55 2.97 13.16 4.66
N GLN A 56 2.61 11.96 5.14
CA GLN A 56 2.68 11.60 6.56
C GLN A 56 3.97 10.87 6.93
N PHE A 57 4.56 10.13 5.98
CA PHE A 57 5.70 9.25 6.19
C PHE A 57 6.90 9.65 5.34
N SER A 58 8.09 9.49 5.94
CA SER A 58 9.37 9.82 5.30
C SER A 58 9.78 8.75 4.28
N SER A 59 9.34 7.50 4.49
CA SER A 59 9.57 6.41 3.54
C SER A 59 8.35 5.51 3.35
N LEU A 60 8.06 5.20 2.08
CA LEU A 60 7.02 4.29 1.65
C LEU A 60 7.59 3.18 0.76
N GLN A 61 7.51 1.96 1.25
CA GLN A 61 7.83 0.74 0.52
C GLN A 61 6.58 -0.08 0.29
N MET A 62 6.58 -0.92 -0.74
CA MET A 62 5.43 -1.78 -1.05
C MET A 62 5.87 -3.19 -1.42
N GLU A 63 5.12 -4.16 -0.92
CA GLU A 63 5.17 -5.54 -1.39
C GLU A 63 4.01 -5.77 -2.37
N VAL A 64 4.36 -6.05 -3.64
CA VAL A 64 3.37 -6.35 -4.69
C VAL A 64 3.80 -7.52 -5.55
N GLN A 65 2.80 -8.06 -6.23
CA GLN A 65 3.01 -8.95 -7.36
C GLN A 65 3.72 -8.23 -8.51
N PRO A 66 4.29 -8.98 -9.48
CA PRO A 66 4.82 -8.39 -10.69
C PRO A 66 3.77 -7.51 -11.41
N LEU A 67 4.06 -6.22 -11.53
CA LEU A 67 3.27 -5.24 -12.28
C LEU A 67 3.88 -4.96 -13.65
N ALA A 68 3.14 -4.29 -14.52
CA ALA A 68 3.67 -3.74 -15.76
C ALA A 68 4.64 -2.58 -15.48
N GLU A 69 5.59 -2.33 -16.39
CA GLU A 69 6.55 -1.23 -16.28
C GLU A 69 5.87 0.14 -16.08
N THR A 70 4.76 0.37 -16.80
CA THR A 70 3.98 1.61 -16.69
C THR A 70 3.37 1.81 -15.30
N GLU A 71 2.98 0.72 -14.64
CA GLU A 71 2.43 0.76 -13.29
C GLU A 71 3.52 1.07 -12.26
N TYR A 72 4.71 0.49 -12.41
CA TYR A 72 5.87 0.86 -11.57
C TYR A 72 6.29 2.31 -11.76
N ALA A 73 6.31 2.80 -13.00
CA ALA A 73 6.62 4.20 -13.29
C ALA A 73 5.64 5.15 -12.59
N GLU A 74 4.36 4.77 -12.54
CA GLU A 74 3.34 5.54 -11.85
C GLU A 74 3.43 5.43 -10.33
N LEU A 75 3.67 4.25 -9.76
CA LEU A 75 3.89 4.08 -8.32
C LEU A 75 5.03 4.97 -7.81
N LYS A 76 6.10 5.09 -8.60
CA LYS A 76 7.20 6.01 -8.31
C LYS A 76 6.74 7.48 -8.28
N GLN A 77 5.88 7.89 -9.22
CA GLN A 77 5.32 9.25 -9.26
C GLN A 77 4.41 9.55 -8.07
N LEU A 78 3.72 8.53 -7.55
CA LEU A 78 2.87 8.63 -6.36
C LEU A 78 3.67 8.72 -5.05
N GLY A 79 5.00 8.64 -5.10
CA GLY A 79 5.89 8.83 -3.96
C GLY A 79 6.38 7.53 -3.32
N LEU A 80 6.26 6.40 -4.01
CA LEU A 80 6.82 5.13 -3.54
C LEU A 80 8.35 5.10 -3.69
N ASP A 81 9.06 4.73 -2.63
CA ASP A 81 10.54 4.68 -2.62
C ASP A 81 11.09 3.33 -3.06
N GLY A 82 10.33 2.26 -2.86
CA GLY A 82 10.80 0.91 -3.13
C GLY A 82 9.68 -0.11 -3.27
N VAL A 83 9.95 -1.12 -4.10
CA VAL A 83 9.07 -2.27 -4.27
C VAL A 83 9.85 -3.53 -3.90
N MET A 84 9.21 -4.41 -3.13
CA MET A 84 9.66 -5.77 -2.86
C MET A 84 8.80 -6.73 -3.67
N VAL A 85 9.45 -7.55 -4.49
CA VAL A 85 8.81 -8.64 -5.25
C VAL A 85 9.53 -9.92 -4.89
N TYR A 86 8.81 -10.86 -4.26
CA TYR A 86 9.34 -12.18 -3.95
C TYR A 86 9.10 -13.11 -5.16
N GLN A 87 10.17 -13.75 -5.65
CA GLN A 87 10.03 -14.89 -6.55
C GLN A 87 9.80 -16.12 -5.67
N GLU A 88 8.54 -16.54 -5.55
CA GLU A 88 8.19 -17.87 -5.05
C GLU A 88 8.52 -18.96 -6.08
#